data_AF-T2AZD8-F1
#
_entry.id   AF-T2AZD8-F1
#
_cell.length_a   1.000
_cell.length_b   1.000
_cell.length_c   1.000
_cell.angle_alpha   90.00
_cell.angle_beta   90.00
_cell.angle_gamma   90.00
#
_symmetry.space_group_name_H-M   'P 1'
#
loop_
_entity.id
_entity.type
_entity.pdbx_description
1 polymer ?
#
loop_
_entity_poly.entity_id
_entity_poly.type
_entity_poly.pdbx_seq_one_letter_code
_entity_poly.pdbx_strand_id
1 'polypeptide(L)'
;SPMWDTGIACNALMDAGLPKDHPALIKATEFFFRKQVVKRGDWQVKNPNAESGGWAFEFYNELYPDNDDTAEILMAIHSIEFPDLRYKLKESQRALSWLLSMQSKNGGWGAFDQDNDQELFNAIPFADHNAMLDPPTVDVTSRIIWLLGILGYSREHPQVKKAIVYIISDQEDDGSWFGRWG
;
A
#
# COMPACT_ATOMS: atom_id res chain seq x y z
N SER A 1 -9.77 -10.58 -3.62
CA SER A 1 -9.57 -9.69 -2.47
C SER A 1 -9.34 -10.38 -1.12
N PRO A 2 -8.89 -11.65 -0.97
CA PRO A 2 -8.77 -12.22 0.38
C PRO A 2 -7.82 -11.47 1.32
N MET A 3 -6.77 -10.86 0.79
CA MET A 3 -5.80 -10.08 1.58
C MET A 3 -6.43 -8.74 1.98
N TRP A 4 -6.90 -7.98 0.98
CA TRP A 4 -7.67 -6.74 1.11
C TRP A 4 -8.83 -6.83 2.10
N ASP A 5 -9.75 -7.78 1.89
CA ASP A 5 -10.95 -7.96 2.71
C ASP A 5 -10.60 -8.31 4.15
N THR A 6 -9.53 -9.08 4.37
CA THR A 6 -9.07 -9.42 5.72
C THR A 6 -8.49 -8.19 6.41
N GLY A 7 -7.72 -7.35 5.70
CA GLY A 7 -7.16 -6.10 6.21
C GLY A 7 -8.27 -5.14 6.67
N ILE A 8 -9.19 -4.82 5.76
CA ILE A 8 -10.34 -3.95 6.05
C ILE A 8 -11.16 -4.52 7.20
N ALA A 9 -11.48 -5.82 7.18
CA ALA A 9 -12.29 -6.42 8.24
C ALA A 9 -11.60 -6.29 9.61
N CYS A 10 -10.29 -6.47 9.69
CA CYS A 10 -9.55 -6.28 10.94
C CYS A 10 -9.64 -4.83 11.43
N ASN A 11 -9.39 -3.85 10.56
CA ASN A 11 -9.47 -2.43 10.89
C ASN A 11 -10.89 -2.06 11.35
N ALA A 12 -11.91 -2.43 10.58
CA ALA A 12 -13.31 -2.15 10.89
C ALA A 12 -13.78 -2.80 12.20
N LEU A 13 -13.35 -4.05 12.48
CA LEU A 13 -13.68 -4.71 13.74
C LEU A 13 -13.04 -4.00 14.95
N MET A 14 -11.79 -3.55 14.82
CA MET A 14 -11.13 -2.79 15.88
C MET A 14 -11.79 -1.41 16.08
N ASP A 15 -12.17 -0.72 15.00
CA ASP A 15 -12.91 0.55 15.06
C ASP A 15 -14.29 0.37 15.70
N ALA A 16 -14.92 -0.79 15.49
CA ALA A 16 -16.18 -1.16 16.15
C ALA A 16 -16.00 -1.57 17.63
N GLY A 17 -14.78 -1.56 18.16
CA GLY A 17 -14.48 -1.81 19.57
C GLY A 17 -14.09 -3.26 19.91
N LEU A 18 -13.80 -4.10 18.91
CA LEU A 18 -13.24 -5.43 19.17
C LEU A 18 -11.87 -5.30 19.87
N PRO A 19 -11.60 -6.03 20.96
CA PRO A 19 -10.30 -5.99 21.63
C PRO A 19 -9.15 -6.31 20.68
N LYS A 20 -8.05 -5.55 20.79
CA LYS A 20 -6.89 -5.65 19.88
C LYS A 20 -6.11 -6.96 20.00
N ASP A 21 -6.30 -7.69 21.10
CA ASP A 21 -5.74 -9.02 21.37
C ASP A 21 -6.72 -10.15 21.04
N HIS A 22 -7.88 -9.84 20.44
CA HIS A 22 -8.90 -10.83 20.14
C HIS A 22 -8.35 -11.98 19.26
N PRO A 23 -8.62 -13.27 19.57
CA PRO A 23 -8.02 -14.41 18.88
C PRO A 23 -8.16 -14.41 17.35
N ALA A 24 -9.26 -13.87 16.82
CA ALA A 24 -9.47 -13.74 15.38
C ALA A 24 -8.47 -12.75 14.72
N LEU A 25 -8.13 -11.65 15.40
CA LEU A 25 -7.16 -10.67 14.92
C LEU A 25 -5.73 -11.23 14.96
N ILE A 26 -5.42 -11.99 16.02
CA ILE A 26 -4.14 -12.72 16.10
C ILE A 26 -3.99 -13.70 14.94
N LYS A 27 -5.04 -14.50 14.69
CA LYS A 27 -5.06 -15.45 13.57
C LYS A 27 -4.97 -14.76 12.20
N ALA A 28 -5.58 -13.60 12.04
CA ALA A 28 -5.46 -12.78 10.83
C ALA A 28 -4.02 -12.27 10.64
N THR A 29 -3.37 -11.84 11.73
CA THR A 29 -1.97 -11.40 11.72
C THR A 29 -1.01 -12.54 11.33
N GLU A 30 -1.23 -13.74 11.87
CA GLU A 30 -0.49 -14.95 11.46
C GLU A 30 -0.71 -15.30 9.98
N PHE A 31 -1.92 -15.08 9.47
CA PHE A 31 -2.23 -15.24 8.06
C PHE A 31 -1.46 -14.22 7.20
N PHE A 32 -1.44 -12.93 7.58
CA PHE A 32 -0.65 -11.92 6.88
C PHE A 32 0.83 -12.28 6.85
N PHE A 33 1.45 -12.63 7.97
CA PHE A 33 2.89 -12.98 7.97
C PHE A 33 3.20 -14.21 7.10
N ARG A 34 2.30 -15.21 7.02
CA ARG A 34 2.47 -16.34 6.10
C ARG A 34 2.32 -15.96 4.62
N LYS A 35 1.64 -14.86 4.33
CA LYS A 35 1.37 -14.37 2.98
C LYS A 35 2.26 -13.19 2.58
N GLN A 36 3.14 -12.73 3.47
CA GLN A 36 4.07 -11.65 3.15
C GLN A 36 5.00 -12.10 2.02
N VAL A 37 5.06 -11.28 0.97
CA VAL A 37 5.88 -11.55 -0.19
C VAL A 37 7.33 -11.23 0.17
N VAL A 38 8.18 -12.26 0.13
CA VAL A 38 9.64 -12.14 0.30
C VAL A 38 10.40 -12.45 -0.98
N LYS A 39 9.69 -12.77 -2.06
CA LYS A 39 10.24 -12.97 -3.40
C LYS A 39 10.25 -11.65 -4.17
N ARG A 40 11.15 -11.54 -5.14
CA ARG A 40 11.25 -10.35 -5.99
C ARG A 40 10.27 -10.47 -7.15
N GLY A 41 9.46 -9.43 -7.35
CA GLY A 41 8.45 -9.33 -8.41
C GLY A 41 8.90 -8.42 -9.56
N ASP A 42 7.99 -8.07 -10.47
CA ASP A 42 8.31 -7.24 -11.64
C ASP A 42 8.69 -5.80 -11.27
N TRP A 43 8.14 -5.28 -10.16
CA TRP A 43 8.50 -3.98 -9.57
C TRP A 43 10.00 -3.76 -9.39
N GLN A 44 10.77 -4.84 -9.25
CA GLN A 44 12.22 -4.78 -9.10
C GLN A 44 12.94 -4.18 -10.32
N VAL A 45 12.30 -4.21 -11.51
CA VAL A 45 12.87 -3.64 -12.73
C VAL A 45 13.13 -2.14 -12.53
N LYS A 46 12.21 -1.45 -11.87
CA LYS A 46 12.35 -0.03 -11.56
C LYS A 46 12.94 0.21 -10.17
N ASN A 47 12.85 -0.75 -9.26
CA ASN A 47 13.37 -0.63 -7.90
C ASN A 47 14.28 -1.83 -7.51
N PRO A 48 15.47 -1.97 -8.12
CA PRO A 48 16.27 -3.19 -7.99
C PRO A 48 16.88 -3.41 -6.61
N ASN A 49 17.03 -2.35 -5.81
CA ASN A 49 17.73 -2.41 -4.53
C ASN A 49 16.78 -2.58 -3.34
N ALA A 50 15.47 -2.49 -3.53
CA ALA A 50 14.53 -2.69 -2.44
C ALA A 50 14.43 -4.17 -2.02
N GLU A 51 14.32 -4.37 -0.72
CA GLU A 51 13.97 -5.66 -0.13
C GLU A 51 12.46 -5.88 -0.29
N SER A 52 12.07 -7.10 -0.69
CA SER A 52 10.65 -7.43 -0.83
C SER A 52 9.98 -7.55 0.53
N GLY A 53 8.78 -6.99 0.67
CA GLY A 53 8.02 -7.08 1.93
C GLY A 53 6.53 -6.79 1.85
N GLY A 54 5.98 -6.54 0.65
CA GLY A 54 4.57 -6.23 0.48
C GLY A 54 3.64 -7.45 0.57
N TRP A 55 2.37 -7.19 0.32
CA TRP A 55 1.33 -8.19 0.12
C TRP A 55 0.65 -7.95 -1.23
N ALA A 56 0.08 -9.01 -1.80
CA ALA A 56 -0.76 -8.92 -2.98
C ALA A 56 -2.23 -9.02 -2.59
N PHE A 57 -3.13 -8.57 -3.46
CA PHE A 57 -4.57 -8.71 -3.32
C PHE A 57 -5.09 -10.15 -3.16
N GLU A 58 -4.49 -11.12 -3.87
CA GLU A 58 -4.91 -12.53 -3.89
C GLU A 58 -4.11 -13.45 -2.96
N PHE A 59 -4.54 -14.71 -2.85
CA PHE A 59 -3.82 -15.72 -2.08
C PHE A 59 -2.44 -16.06 -2.63
N TYR A 60 -2.27 -16.01 -3.96
CA TYR A 60 -1.10 -16.56 -4.65
C TYR A 60 -0.70 -15.64 -5.82
N ASN A 61 -0.08 -14.53 -5.49
CA ASN A 61 0.35 -13.54 -6.47
C ASN A 61 1.67 -12.87 -6.09
N GLU A 62 2.64 -13.69 -5.65
CA GLU A 62 3.91 -13.24 -5.05
C GLU A 62 4.82 -12.42 -5.97
N LEU A 63 4.50 -12.31 -7.26
CA LEU A 63 5.24 -11.47 -8.21
C LEU A 63 4.66 -10.07 -8.35
N TYR A 64 3.44 -9.84 -7.84
CA TYR A 64 2.69 -8.60 -7.98
C TYR A 64 2.10 -8.17 -6.63
N PRO A 65 2.93 -7.96 -5.58
CA PRO A 65 2.46 -7.23 -4.41
C PRO A 65 2.11 -5.79 -4.80
N ASP A 66 1.08 -5.24 -4.16
CA ASP A 66 0.57 -3.91 -4.43
C ASP A 66 0.71 -3.01 -3.18
N ASN A 67 0.77 -1.70 -3.42
CA ASN A 67 1.07 -0.70 -2.43
C ASN A 67 -0.09 -0.50 -1.45
N ASP A 68 -1.33 -0.66 -1.92
CA ASP A 68 -2.50 -0.33 -1.15
C ASP A 68 -3.00 -1.46 -0.25
N ASP A 69 -2.97 -2.74 -0.68
CA ASP A 69 -3.10 -3.89 0.22
C ASP A 69 -2.00 -3.85 1.29
N THR A 70 -0.76 -3.54 0.88
CA THR A 70 0.36 -3.43 1.83
C THR A 70 0.10 -2.36 2.88
N ALA A 71 -0.45 -1.20 2.47
CA ALA A 71 -0.80 -0.14 3.41
C ALA A 71 -1.92 -0.54 4.37
N GLU A 72 -3.00 -1.11 3.84
CA GLU A 72 -4.18 -1.55 4.61
C GLU A 72 -3.82 -2.61 5.66
N ILE A 73 -3.04 -3.60 5.25
CA ILE A 73 -2.57 -4.68 6.13
C ILE A 73 -1.62 -4.14 7.20
N LEU A 74 -0.74 -3.20 6.87
CA LEU A 74 0.14 -2.57 7.85
C LEU A 74 -0.64 -1.78 8.91
N MET A 75 -1.73 -1.10 8.53
CA MET A 75 -2.61 -0.41 9.49
C MET A 75 -3.23 -1.41 10.48
N ALA A 76 -3.70 -2.54 9.97
CA ALA A 76 -4.26 -3.61 10.80
C ALA A 76 -3.20 -4.21 11.74
N ILE A 77 -2.07 -4.66 11.20
CA ILE A 77 -0.98 -5.28 11.98
C ILE A 77 -0.49 -4.30 13.05
N HIS A 78 -0.30 -3.01 12.72
CA HIS A 78 0.16 -2.01 13.68
C HIS A 78 -0.73 -1.96 14.93
N SER A 79 -2.04 -1.98 14.73
CA SER A 79 -3.03 -1.83 15.81
C SER A 79 -3.25 -3.10 16.64
N ILE A 80 -3.04 -4.29 16.07
CA ILE A 80 -3.29 -5.58 16.74
C ILE A 80 -2.22 -5.88 17.80
N GLU A 81 -2.61 -6.34 18.98
CA GLU A 81 -1.72 -6.71 20.09
C GLU A 81 -1.17 -8.14 19.92
N PHE A 82 -0.30 -8.31 18.91
CA PHE A 82 0.29 -9.61 18.59
C PHE A 82 1.31 -10.08 19.66
N PRO A 83 1.23 -11.34 20.16
CA PRO A 83 2.07 -11.82 21.25
C PRO A 83 3.58 -11.73 20.99
N ASP A 84 4.04 -12.05 19.79
CA ASP A 84 5.46 -11.90 19.41
C ASP A 84 5.73 -10.52 18.81
N LEU A 85 5.86 -9.54 19.69
CA LEU A 85 6.09 -8.14 19.31
C LEU A 85 7.37 -7.98 18.47
N ARG A 86 8.43 -8.73 18.76
CA ARG A 86 9.70 -8.63 18.03
C ARG A 86 9.53 -9.09 16.59
N TYR A 87 8.86 -10.21 16.38
CA TYR A 87 8.56 -10.71 15.04
C TYR A 87 7.66 -9.73 14.28
N LYS A 88 6.57 -9.27 14.92
CA LYS A 88 5.66 -8.26 14.35
C LYS A 88 6.42 -7.03 13.86
N LEU A 89 7.26 -6.43 14.70
CA LEU A 89 8.00 -5.22 14.35
C LEU A 89 9.00 -5.47 13.20
N LYS A 90 9.69 -6.61 13.21
CA LYS A 90 10.65 -6.97 12.14
C LYS A 90 9.96 -7.13 10.78
N GLU A 91 8.85 -7.87 10.72
CA GLU A 91 8.15 -8.11 9.46
C GLU A 91 7.41 -6.84 8.98
N SER A 92 6.85 -6.06 9.89
CA SER A 92 6.21 -4.76 9.57
C SER A 92 7.23 -3.75 9.04
N GLN A 93 8.44 -3.70 9.63
CA GLN A 93 9.49 -2.81 9.16
C GLN A 93 9.94 -3.16 7.74
N ARG A 94 10.04 -4.46 7.41
CA ARG A 94 10.37 -4.89 6.04
C ARG A 94 9.32 -4.40 5.04
N ALA A 95 8.05 -4.60 5.34
CA ALA A 95 6.94 -4.14 4.50
C ALA A 95 6.91 -2.62 4.35
N LEU A 96 7.07 -1.88 5.45
CA LEU A 96 7.10 -0.42 5.43
C LEU A 96 8.28 0.11 4.62
N SER A 97 9.47 -0.49 4.76
CA SER A 97 10.64 -0.14 3.97
C SER A 97 10.42 -0.40 2.48
N TRP A 98 9.77 -1.52 2.11
CA TRP A 98 9.37 -1.78 0.73
C TRP A 98 8.39 -0.72 0.23
N LEU A 99 7.28 -0.48 0.94
CA LEU A 99 6.24 0.48 0.57
C LEU A 99 6.78 1.90 0.39
N LEU A 100 7.63 2.37 1.31
CA LEU A 100 8.27 3.67 1.21
C LEU A 100 9.21 3.76 0.00
N SER A 101 9.86 2.66 -0.38
CA SER A 101 10.74 2.64 -1.56
C SER A 101 9.98 2.68 -2.89
N MET A 102 8.67 2.41 -2.88
CA MET A 102 7.80 2.39 -4.07
C MET A 102 7.21 3.76 -4.42
N GLN A 103 7.60 4.84 -3.72
CA GLN A 103 7.13 6.18 -4.02
C GLN A 103 7.65 6.67 -5.38
N SER A 104 6.74 7.09 -6.25
CA SER A 104 7.09 7.67 -7.54
C SER A 104 7.68 9.08 -7.40
N LYS A 105 8.40 9.55 -8.43
CA LYS A 105 9.09 10.84 -8.42
C LYS A 105 8.15 12.03 -8.18
N ASN A 106 6.91 11.95 -8.67
CA ASN A 106 5.88 13.00 -8.51
C ASN A 106 5.33 13.09 -7.07
N GLY A 107 5.67 12.13 -6.20
CA GLY A 107 5.26 12.10 -4.80
C GLY A 107 4.12 11.15 -4.47
N GLY A 108 3.42 10.62 -5.48
CA GLY A 108 2.37 9.61 -5.29
C GLY A 108 2.87 8.17 -5.40
N TRP A 109 1.93 7.24 -5.27
CA TRP A 109 2.11 5.81 -5.48
C TRP A 109 1.10 5.30 -6.50
N GLY A 110 1.56 4.47 -7.44
CA GLY A 110 0.70 3.60 -8.25
C GLY A 110 0.31 2.35 -7.45
N ALA A 111 -0.44 1.44 -8.05
CA ALA A 111 -0.84 0.20 -7.39
C ALA A 111 0.36 -0.75 -7.22
N PHE A 112 1.16 -0.97 -8.28
CA PHE A 112 2.20 -2.02 -8.30
C PHE A 112 3.61 -1.47 -8.52
N ASP A 113 3.76 -0.41 -9.31
CA ASP A 113 5.05 0.09 -9.77
C ASP A 113 5.30 1.55 -9.37
N GLN A 114 6.58 1.91 -9.27
CA GLN A 114 6.98 3.32 -9.28
C GLN A 114 7.14 3.83 -10.72
N ASP A 115 6.82 5.09 -10.98
CA ASP A 115 7.04 5.79 -12.25
C ASP A 115 6.53 5.01 -13.49
N ASN A 116 5.34 4.41 -13.39
CA ASN A 116 4.66 3.74 -14.52
C ASN A 116 3.67 4.71 -15.19
N ASP A 117 4.23 5.80 -15.74
CA ASP A 117 3.52 7.00 -16.18
C ASP A 117 3.91 7.44 -17.61
N GLN A 118 4.42 6.52 -18.42
CA GLN A 118 4.82 6.80 -19.80
C GLN A 118 3.62 6.85 -20.75
N GLU A 119 2.91 7.99 -20.75
CA GLU A 119 1.69 8.24 -21.55
C GLU A 119 1.81 7.91 -23.05
N LEU A 120 3.02 7.90 -23.60
CA LEU A 120 3.27 7.47 -24.98
C LEU A 120 2.69 6.06 -25.26
N PHE A 121 2.68 5.16 -24.27
CA PHE A 121 2.13 3.82 -24.43
C PHE A 121 0.59 3.77 -24.51
N ASN A 122 -0.10 4.85 -24.13
CA ASN A 122 -1.54 4.99 -24.38
C ASN A 122 -1.85 5.49 -25.81
N ALA A 123 -0.84 5.92 -26.59
CA ALA A 123 -1.04 6.45 -27.94
C ALA A 123 -1.01 5.39 -29.06
N ILE A 124 -0.82 4.10 -28.73
CA ILE A 124 -0.76 3.02 -29.71
C ILE A 124 -2.15 2.42 -29.97
N PRO A 125 -2.42 1.83 -31.15
CA PRO A 125 -3.74 1.27 -31.47
C PRO A 125 -4.23 0.16 -30.53
N PHE A 126 -3.32 -0.48 -29.78
CA PHE A 126 -3.64 -1.52 -28.81
C PHE A 126 -4.20 -0.95 -27.48
N ALA A 127 -3.94 0.31 -27.16
CA ALA A 127 -4.26 0.93 -25.87
C ALA A 127 -5.63 1.61 -25.86
N ASP A 128 -6.65 0.99 -26.44
CA ASP A 128 -8.00 1.56 -26.60
C ASP A 128 -8.74 1.81 -25.27
N HIS A 129 -8.26 1.24 -24.16
CA HIS A 129 -8.80 1.42 -22.81
C HIS A 129 -7.99 2.37 -21.90
N ASN A 130 -6.89 2.98 -22.39
CA ASN A 130 -6.01 3.88 -21.61
C ASN A 130 -5.56 3.32 -20.23
N ALA A 131 -5.47 2.00 -20.12
CA ALA A 131 -5.13 1.28 -18.88
C ALA A 131 -3.82 0.49 -19.01
N MET A 132 -2.94 0.91 -19.93
CA MET A 132 -1.65 0.26 -20.17
C MET A 132 -0.61 0.60 -19.09
N LEU A 133 -0.93 1.55 -18.22
CA LEU A 133 -0.03 2.18 -17.27
C LEU A 133 -0.56 2.03 -15.84
N ASP A 134 0.34 2.23 -14.89
CA ASP A 134 0.05 2.29 -13.46
C ASP A 134 0.58 3.62 -12.87
N PRO A 135 0.05 4.77 -13.33
CA PRO A 135 0.49 6.05 -12.81
C PRO A 135 0.06 6.19 -11.35
N PRO A 136 0.76 7.01 -10.55
CA PRO A 136 0.29 7.35 -9.22
C PRO A 136 -1.14 7.87 -9.20
N THR A 137 -1.88 7.51 -8.16
CA THR A 137 -3.28 7.91 -7.97
C THR A 137 -3.54 8.41 -6.54
N VAL A 138 -4.51 9.30 -6.39
CA VAL A 138 -4.82 9.95 -5.11
C VAL A 138 -5.35 8.97 -4.09
N ASP A 139 -6.20 8.02 -4.47
CA ASP A 139 -6.79 7.02 -3.58
C ASP A 139 -5.75 6.07 -2.98
N VAL A 140 -4.79 5.59 -3.78
CA VAL A 140 -3.65 4.79 -3.30
C VAL A 140 -2.73 5.65 -2.42
N THR A 141 -2.36 6.84 -2.89
CA THR A 141 -1.46 7.74 -2.16
C THR A 141 -2.04 8.16 -0.80
N SER A 142 -3.34 8.46 -0.74
CA SER A 142 -4.04 8.85 0.48
C SER A 142 -4.06 7.74 1.52
N ARG A 143 -4.21 6.47 1.09
CA ARG A 143 -4.15 5.30 1.99
C ARG A 143 -2.80 5.14 2.66
N ILE A 144 -1.74 5.38 1.89
CA ILE A 144 -0.37 5.35 2.41
C ILE A 144 -0.14 6.53 3.36
N ILE A 145 -0.64 7.73 3.06
CA ILE A 145 -0.58 8.86 4.01
C ILE A 145 -1.32 8.53 5.31
N TRP A 146 -2.49 7.88 5.22
CA TRP A 146 -3.23 7.45 6.41
C TRP A 146 -2.38 6.50 7.25
N LEU A 147 -1.83 5.44 6.65
CA LEU A 147 -0.89 4.55 7.35
C LEU A 147 0.25 5.34 8.01
N LEU A 148 0.92 6.22 7.28
CA LEU A 148 2.05 6.99 7.80
C LEU A 148 1.62 7.89 8.97
N GLY A 149 0.41 8.45 8.94
CA GLY A 149 -0.18 9.19 10.06
C GLY A 149 -0.39 8.32 11.29
N ILE A 150 -0.92 7.10 11.13
CA ILE A 150 -1.08 6.12 12.22
C ILE A 150 0.28 5.76 12.83
N LEU A 151 1.30 5.58 11.98
CA LEU A 151 2.67 5.28 12.41
C LEU A 151 3.42 6.47 13.03
N GLY A 152 2.79 7.66 13.08
CA GLY A 152 3.36 8.85 13.71
C GLY A 152 4.37 9.61 12.86
N TYR A 153 4.37 9.42 11.54
CA TYR A 153 5.23 10.19 10.65
C TYR A 153 4.78 11.65 10.63
N SER A 154 5.76 12.56 10.77
CA SER A 154 5.51 14.00 10.70
C SER A 154 5.18 14.44 9.28
N ARG A 155 4.40 15.52 9.14
CA ARG A 155 4.16 16.23 7.88
C ARG A 155 5.45 16.77 7.24
N GLU A 156 6.51 16.95 8.04
CA GLU A 156 7.83 17.35 7.55
C GLU A 156 8.68 16.17 7.04
N HIS A 157 8.22 14.92 7.19
CA HIS A 157 8.88 13.79 6.58
C HIS A 157 8.91 13.97 5.05
N PRO A 158 10.07 13.86 4.38
CA PRO A 158 10.20 14.23 2.96
C PRO A 158 9.19 13.52 2.04
N GLN A 159 8.92 12.25 2.31
CA GLN A 159 7.97 11.46 1.52
C GLN A 159 6.52 11.87 1.77
N VAL A 160 6.15 12.17 3.02
CA VAL A 160 4.80 12.64 3.38
C VAL A 160 4.54 14.00 2.75
N LYS A 161 5.54 14.90 2.81
CA LYS A 161 5.45 16.24 2.23
C LYS A 161 5.20 16.19 0.71
N LYS A 162 5.93 15.33 0.00
CA LYS A 162 5.71 15.11 -1.44
C LYS A 162 4.33 14.54 -1.74
N ALA A 163 3.87 13.57 -0.94
CA ALA A 163 2.56 12.94 -1.09
C ALA A 163 1.42 13.96 -0.91
N ILE A 164 1.53 14.83 0.11
CA ILE A 164 0.56 15.92 0.33
C ILE A 164 0.53 16.88 -0.86
N VAL A 165 1.69 17.27 -1.39
CA VAL A 165 1.76 18.14 -2.58
C VAL A 165 1.10 17.48 -3.78
N TYR A 166 1.38 16.20 -4.00
CA TYR A 166 0.78 15.41 -5.08
C TYR A 166 -0.76 15.37 -4.97
N ILE A 167 -1.31 15.01 -3.80
CA ILE A 167 -2.77 14.95 -3.60
C ILE A 167 -3.42 16.31 -3.85
N ILE A 168 -2.84 17.40 -3.32
CA ILE A 168 -3.40 18.74 -3.51
C ILE A 168 -3.33 19.15 -4.98
N SER A 169 -2.28 18.77 -5.71
CA SER A 169 -2.16 19.13 -7.14
C SER A 169 -3.12 18.38 -8.06
N ASP A 170 -3.68 17.27 -7.59
CA ASP A 170 -4.60 16.40 -8.34
C ASP A 170 -6.07 16.60 -7.90
N GLN A 171 -6.36 17.67 -7.14
CA GLN A 171 -7.71 18.04 -6.75
C GLN A 171 -8.47 18.66 -7.93
N GLU A 172 -9.71 18.23 -8.15
CA GLU A 172 -10.60 18.76 -9.17
C GLU A 172 -11.08 20.18 -8.83
N ASP A 173 -11.53 20.94 -9.84
CA ASP A 173 -12.00 22.32 -9.66
C ASP A 173 -13.18 22.45 -8.69
N ASP A 174 -13.98 21.40 -8.52
CA ASP A 174 -15.10 21.33 -7.58
C ASP A 174 -14.69 20.89 -6.15
N GLY A 175 -13.40 20.62 -5.95
CA GLY A 175 -12.81 20.18 -4.69
C GLY A 175 -12.81 18.68 -4.46
N SER A 176 -13.33 17.88 -5.40
CA SER A 176 -13.31 16.41 -5.33
C SER A 176 -11.95 15.84 -5.74
N TRP A 177 -11.82 14.52 -5.60
CA TRP A 177 -10.70 13.75 -6.13
C TRP A 177 -11.24 12.53 -6.88
N PHE A 178 -10.57 12.16 -7.98
CA PHE A 178 -10.92 10.99 -8.75
C PHE A 178 -10.66 9.69 -7.97
N GLY A 179 -11.67 8.82 -7.88
CA GLY A 179 -11.52 7.47 -7.33
C GLY A 179 -11.17 6.49 -8.44
N ARG A 180 -9.90 6.05 -8.50
CA ARG A 180 -9.44 5.12 -9.54
C ARG A 180 -9.97 3.70 -9.28
N TRP A 181 -9.98 3.28 -8.02
CA TRP A 181 -10.23 1.90 -7.61
C TRP A 181 -11.50 1.70 -6.77
N GLY A 182 -12.25 2.76 -6.47
CA GLY A 182 -13.53 2.71 -5.76
C GLY A 182 -13.72 3.82 -4.74
#